data_AF-A0A847VM14-F1
#
_entry.id   AF-A0A847VM14-F1
#
_cell.length_a   1.000
_cell.length_b   1.000
_cell.length_c   1.000
_cell.angle_alpha   90.00
_cell.angle_beta   90.00
_cell.angle_gamma   90.00
#
_symmetry.space_group_name_H-M   'P 1'
#
loop_
_entity.id
_entity.type
_entity.pdbx_description
1 polymer ?
#
loop_
_entity_poly.entity_id
_entity_poly.type
_entity_poly.pdbx_seq_one_letter_code
_entity_poly.pdbx_strand_id
1 'polypeptide(L)'
;MGLLAPARLEVLVSLGRSAPGDGGIFEFSSQLGRRIAAAAPQWRSRHGVGFSFHLRPELQGLFGPEVGYLPLAPLQRLVHRTPRPIALWHATHQMNKSRPPRGCTHRLVTIHDLNYLYGRPRLSVWRHNRRLRALLGR
;
A
#
# COMPACT_ATOMS: atom_id res chain seq x y z
N MET A 1 -7.93 16.37 -4.47
CA MET A 1 -7.57 16.30 -3.04
C MET A 1 -6.15 15.79 -2.93
N GLY A 2 -5.27 16.64 -2.44
CA GLY A 2 -3.83 16.58 -2.67
C GLY A 2 -3.06 15.81 -1.60
N LEU A 3 -1.95 15.23 -2.03
CA LEU A 3 -0.83 14.87 -1.15
C LEU A 3 -0.52 16.09 -0.26
N LEU A 4 -0.25 15.86 1.03
CA LEU A 4 0.18 16.92 1.96
C LEU A 4 1.43 17.65 1.45
N ALA A 5 1.80 18.73 2.16
CA ALA A 5 3.01 19.52 1.89
C ALA A 5 4.18 18.61 1.46
N PRO A 6 4.88 18.96 0.36
CA PRO A 6 5.80 18.05 -0.30
C PRO A 6 6.93 17.65 0.64
N ALA A 7 7.01 16.36 0.94
CA ALA A 7 8.19 15.76 1.56
C ALA A 7 9.24 15.48 0.48
N ARG A 8 10.52 15.43 0.88
CA ARG A 8 11.63 15.07 -0.02
C ARG A 8 11.48 13.65 -0.56
N LEU A 9 11.00 12.73 0.28
CA LEU A 9 10.76 11.34 -0.06
C LEU A 9 9.31 10.98 0.32
N GLU A 10 8.61 10.30 -0.58
CA GLU A 10 7.21 9.90 -0.33
C GLU A 10 7.10 8.38 -0.26
N VAL A 11 6.47 7.88 0.81
CA VAL A 11 6.09 6.47 0.97
C VAL A 11 4.60 6.31 0.73
N LEU A 12 4.23 5.47 -0.24
CA LEU A 12 2.85 5.13 -0.53
C LEU A 12 2.48 3.79 0.10
N VAL A 13 1.69 3.81 1.16
CA VAL A 13 1.20 2.63 1.88
C VAL A 13 -0.15 2.22 1.32
N SER A 14 -0.22 1.05 0.70
CA SER A 14 -1.40 0.55 0.00
C SER A 14 -2.10 -0.56 0.76
N LEU A 15 -3.32 -0.25 1.20
CA LEU A 15 -4.22 -1.16 1.91
C LEU A 15 -4.98 -2.08 0.94
N GLY A 16 -4.75 -1.94 -0.37
CA GLY A 16 -5.56 -2.61 -1.38
C GLY A 16 -7.04 -2.29 -1.20
N ARG A 17 -7.91 -3.24 -1.50
CA ARG A 17 -9.36 -3.09 -1.29
C ARG A 17 -9.82 -3.42 0.14
N SER A 18 -8.88 -3.60 1.09
CA SER A 18 -9.23 -3.98 2.44
C SER A 18 -10.09 -2.91 3.13
N ALA A 19 -11.07 -3.35 3.91
CA ALA A 19 -12.04 -2.52 4.60
C ALA A 19 -12.47 -3.16 5.93
N PRO A 20 -13.12 -2.41 6.84
CA PRO A 20 -13.74 -2.99 8.02
C PRO A 20 -14.62 -4.19 7.65
N GLY A 21 -14.43 -5.31 8.35
CA GLY A 21 -15.09 -6.58 8.05
C GLY A 21 -14.22 -7.60 7.28
N ASP A 22 -13.09 -7.19 6.67
CA ASP A 22 -12.16 -8.12 6.01
C ASP A 22 -11.25 -8.91 6.98
N GLY A 23 -11.63 -8.96 8.26
CA GLY A 23 -10.91 -9.68 9.31
C GLY A 23 -9.49 -9.17 9.57
N GLY A 24 -8.57 -10.10 9.82
CA GLY A 24 -7.21 -9.80 10.28
C GLY A 24 -6.36 -8.95 9.32
N ILE A 25 -6.64 -8.98 8.01
CA ILE A 25 -5.90 -8.17 7.03
C ILE A 25 -6.16 -6.68 7.23
N PHE A 26 -7.44 -6.31 7.38
CA PHE A 26 -7.77 -4.91 7.62
C PHE A 26 -7.35 -4.48 9.01
N GLU A 27 -7.52 -5.33 10.02
CA GLU A 27 -7.08 -5.02 11.38
C GLU A 27 -5.58 -4.71 11.42
N PHE A 28 -4.75 -5.61 10.88
CA PHE A 28 -3.31 -5.37 10.75
C PHE A 28 -3.01 -4.08 10.00
N SER A 29 -3.64 -3.89 8.83
CA SER A 29 -3.36 -2.74 7.97
C SER A 29 -3.75 -1.42 8.64
N SER A 30 -4.83 -1.42 9.41
CA SER A 30 -5.31 -0.26 10.16
C SER A 30 -4.41 0.06 11.35
N GLN A 31 -3.95 -0.94 12.11
CA GLN A 31 -3.01 -0.74 13.21
C GLN A 31 -1.66 -0.23 12.72
N LEU A 32 -1.13 -0.82 11.64
CA LEU A 32 0.07 -0.35 10.98
C LEU A 32 -0.10 1.11 10.51
N GLY A 33 -1.21 1.42 9.83
CA GLY A 33 -1.49 2.76 9.33
C GLY A 33 -1.58 3.80 10.44
N ARG A 34 -2.24 3.48 11.57
CA ARG A 34 -2.31 4.36 12.75
C ARG A 34 -0.92 4.65 13.33
N ARG A 35 -0.05 3.64 13.44
CA ARG A 35 1.33 3.83 13.92
C ARG A 35 2.17 4.68 12.96
N ILE A 36 2.03 4.46 11.66
CA ILE A 36 2.70 5.28 10.63
C ILE A 36 2.22 6.74 10.74
N ALA A 37 0.91 6.97 10.83
CA ALA A 37 0.35 8.31 10.91
C ALA A 37 0.78 9.05 12.18
N ALA A 38 0.84 8.36 13.33
CA ALA A 38 1.35 8.92 14.57
C ALA A 38 2.83 9.36 14.44
N ALA A 39 3.65 8.62 13.69
CA ALA A 39 5.06 8.94 13.47
C ALA A 39 5.30 9.94 12.31
N ALA A 40 4.32 10.13 11.42
CA ALA A 40 4.49 10.87 10.17
C ALA A 40 4.96 12.33 10.35
N PRO A 41 4.45 13.13 11.31
CA PRO A 41 4.94 14.50 11.51
C PRO A 41 6.43 14.55 11.86
N GLN A 42 6.87 13.67 12.77
CA GLN A 42 8.26 13.59 13.20
C GLN A 42 9.18 13.12 12.07
N TRP A 43 8.74 12.14 11.28
CA TRP A 43 9.50 11.65 10.13
C TRP A 43 9.63 12.70 9.03
N ARG A 44 8.56 13.46 8.80
CA ARG A 44 8.57 14.58 7.86
C ARG A 44 9.58 15.64 8.29
N SER A 45 9.55 16.07 9.56
CA SER A 45 10.46 17.12 10.05
C SER A 45 11.91 16.66 10.14
N ARG A 46 12.17 15.45 10.62
CA ARG A 46 13.52 14.94 10.88
C ARG A 46 14.20 14.34 9.65
N HIS A 47 13.44 13.70 8.77
CA HIS A 47 13.98 12.92 7.65
C HIS A 47 13.49 13.39 6.28
N GLY A 48 12.56 14.36 6.22
CA GLY A 48 11.93 14.77 4.98
C GLY A 48 11.11 13.65 4.34
N VAL A 49 10.57 12.71 5.14
CA VAL A 49 9.77 11.57 4.67
C VAL A 49 8.28 11.83 4.89
N GLY A 50 7.50 11.79 3.81
CA GLY A 50 6.05 11.88 3.81
C GLY A 50 5.42 10.51 3.62
N PHE A 51 4.19 10.39 4.13
CA PHE A 51 3.39 9.17 4.00
C PHE A 51 2.06 9.51 3.36
N SER A 52 1.67 8.67 2.39
CA SER A 52 0.36 8.69 1.78
C SER A 52 -0.27 7.31 1.80
N PHE A 53 -1.57 7.26 2.06
CA PHE A 53 -2.33 6.03 2.08
C PHE A 53 -3.10 5.82 0.79
N HIS A 54 -2.83 4.70 0.13
CA HIS A 54 -3.55 4.23 -1.05
C HIS A 54 -4.65 3.25 -0.63
N LEU A 55 -5.88 3.74 -0.54
CA LEU A 55 -7.01 3.03 0.08
C LEU A 55 -8.34 3.34 -0.62
N ARG A 56 -9.41 2.66 -0.21
CA ARG A 56 -10.73 2.91 -0.77
C ARG A 56 -11.21 4.34 -0.45
N PRO A 57 -11.94 5.02 -1.34
CA PRO A 57 -12.34 6.40 -1.14
C PRO A 57 -13.07 6.67 0.18
N GLU A 58 -13.84 5.70 0.68
CA GLU A 58 -14.63 5.80 1.90
C GLU A 58 -13.77 5.77 3.19
N LEU A 59 -12.50 5.36 3.08
CA LEU A 59 -11.55 5.30 4.19
C LEU A 59 -10.61 6.52 4.22
N GLN A 60 -10.86 7.52 3.39
CA GLN A 60 -10.10 8.78 3.46
C GLN A 60 -10.36 9.47 4.80
N GLY A 61 -9.30 9.98 5.43
CA GLY A 61 -9.35 10.55 6.77
C GLY A 61 -9.19 9.53 7.91
N LEU A 62 -9.19 8.22 7.62
CA LEU A 62 -9.04 7.16 8.64
C LEU A 62 -7.78 7.33 9.53
N PHE A 63 -6.74 7.94 9.00
CA PHE A 63 -5.44 8.11 9.65
C PHE A 63 -5.13 9.56 10.03
N GLY A 64 -6.14 10.44 10.01
CA GLY A 64 -6.00 11.85 10.36
C GLY A 64 -5.41 12.74 9.25
N PRO A 65 -5.22 14.03 9.53
CA PRO A 65 -4.83 15.04 8.55
C PRO A 65 -3.33 15.11 8.29
N GLU A 66 -2.51 14.38 9.06
CA GLU A 66 -1.04 14.42 8.98
C GLU A 66 -0.45 13.46 7.94
N VAL A 67 -1.30 12.81 7.13
CA VAL A 67 -0.89 11.93 6.03
C VAL A 67 -1.67 12.25 4.76
N GLY A 68 -1.08 11.93 3.60
CA GLY A 68 -1.75 12.06 2.31
C GLY A 68 -2.73 10.91 2.06
N TYR A 69 -3.68 11.14 1.16
CA TYR A 69 -4.62 10.11 0.71
C TYR A 69 -4.64 10.02 -0.81
N LEU A 70 -4.53 8.79 -1.30
CA LEU A 70 -4.68 8.46 -2.71
C LEU A 70 -5.82 7.44 -2.84
N PRO A 71 -6.96 7.79 -3.46
CA PRO A 71 -8.03 6.83 -3.65
C PRO A 71 -7.63 5.72 -4.63
N LEU A 72 -8.16 4.53 -4.40
CA LEU A 72 -8.09 3.43 -5.36
C LEU A 72 -8.87 3.78 -6.62
N ALA A 73 -8.25 3.53 -7.78
CA ALA A 73 -8.88 3.58 -9.08
C ALA A 73 -8.74 2.20 -9.77
N PRO A 74 -9.80 1.66 -10.42
CA PRO A 74 -9.74 0.35 -11.08
C PRO A 74 -8.58 0.19 -12.06
N LEU A 75 -8.23 1.25 -12.78
CA LEU A 75 -7.14 1.28 -13.76
C LEU A 75 -5.74 1.11 -13.14
N GLN A 76 -5.55 1.36 -11.84
CA GLN A 76 -4.27 1.19 -11.14
C GLN A 76 -3.82 -0.28 -11.04
N ARG A 77 -4.71 -1.22 -11.34
CA ARG A 77 -4.38 -2.64 -11.52
C ARG A 77 -3.53 -2.90 -12.77
N LEU A 78 -3.63 -1.99 -13.75
CA LEU A 78 -2.91 -2.06 -15.03
C LEU A 78 -1.78 -1.01 -15.06
N VAL A 79 -2.14 0.25 -14.80
CA VAL A 79 -1.26 1.42 -14.84
C VAL A 79 -1.54 2.28 -13.62
N HIS A 80 -0.59 2.27 -12.67
CA HIS A 80 -0.63 3.16 -11.51
C HIS A 80 0.33 4.32 -11.76
N ARG A 81 -0.21 5.53 -11.92
CA ARG A 81 0.55 6.78 -11.96
C ARG A 81 0.18 7.60 -10.75
N THR A 82 1.18 8.24 -10.17
CA THR A 82 1.04 9.20 -9.09
C THR A 82 1.48 10.56 -9.58
N PRO A 83 0.88 11.66 -9.08
CA PRO A 83 1.28 13.01 -9.46
C PRO A 83 2.69 13.37 -8.96
N ARG A 84 3.22 12.62 -7.99
CA ARG A 84 4.59 12.77 -7.47
C ARG A 84 5.34 11.44 -7.52
N PRO A 85 6.68 11.47 -7.65
CA PRO A 85 7.51 10.28 -7.51
C PRO A 85 7.31 9.65 -6.13
N ILE A 86 7.22 8.32 -6.09
CA ILE A 86 7.11 7.54 -4.85
C ILE A 86 8.44 6.82 -4.64
N ALA A 87 9.08 7.05 -3.50
CA ALA A 87 10.35 6.42 -3.17
C ALA A 87 10.15 4.95 -2.75
N LEU A 88 9.07 4.68 -2.01
CA LEU A 88 8.71 3.34 -1.53
C LEU A 88 7.21 3.11 -1.68
N TRP A 89 6.85 1.99 -2.29
CA TRP A 89 5.48 1.49 -2.28
C TRP A 89 5.38 0.28 -1.36
N HIS A 90 4.51 0.36 -0.36
CA HIS A 90 4.27 -0.73 0.59
C HIS A 90 2.87 -1.31 0.42
N ALA A 91 2.75 -2.54 -0.09
CA ALA A 91 1.50 -3.28 -0.01
C ALA A 91 1.38 -3.97 1.36
N THR A 92 0.36 -3.62 2.15
CA THR A 92 0.19 -4.16 3.52
C THR A 92 -0.27 -5.61 3.54
N HIS A 93 -0.58 -6.20 2.38
CA HIS A 93 -0.93 -7.61 2.23
C HIS A 93 -0.67 -8.09 0.79
N GLN A 94 -0.35 -9.38 0.65
CA GLN A 94 -0.01 -10.03 -0.64
C GLN A 94 -1.18 -10.10 -1.63
N MET A 95 -2.42 -9.92 -1.17
CA MET A 95 -3.62 -9.91 -2.04
C MET A 95 -3.89 -8.55 -2.70
N ASN A 96 -3.03 -7.55 -2.51
CA ASN A 96 -3.21 -6.24 -3.11
C ASN A 96 -3.18 -6.35 -4.65
N LYS A 97 -4.27 -5.92 -5.29
CA LYS A 97 -4.45 -6.01 -6.75
C LYS A 97 -3.89 -4.80 -7.49
N SER A 98 -3.63 -3.71 -6.78
CA SER A 98 -3.00 -2.52 -7.34
C SER A 98 -1.52 -2.80 -7.60
N ARG A 99 -1.00 -2.24 -8.69
CA ARG A 99 0.43 -2.29 -8.97
C ARG A 99 1.16 -1.15 -8.25
N PRO A 100 2.48 -1.26 -8.02
CA PRO A 100 3.27 -0.12 -7.61
C PRO A 100 3.15 1.01 -8.64
N PRO A 101 3.21 2.28 -8.21
CA PRO A 101 3.32 3.43 -9.10
C PRO A 101 4.50 3.27 -10.08
N ARG A 102 4.31 3.72 -11.32
CA ARG A 102 5.41 3.78 -12.30
C ARG A 102 6.54 4.67 -11.77
N GLY A 103 7.78 4.20 -11.91
CA GLY A 103 8.96 4.92 -11.41
C GLY A 103 9.19 4.79 -9.91
N CYS A 104 8.42 3.96 -9.20
CA CYS A 104 8.65 3.68 -7.79
C CYS A 104 9.99 2.96 -7.59
N THR A 105 10.85 3.48 -6.72
CA THR A 105 12.22 2.97 -6.51
C THR A 105 12.24 1.65 -5.73
N HIS A 106 11.44 1.56 -4.67
CA HIS A 106 11.42 0.41 -3.78
C HIS A 106 10.00 -0.14 -3.60
N ARG A 107 9.91 -1.46 -3.41
CA ARG A 107 8.64 -2.16 -3.18
C ARG A 107 8.77 -3.02 -1.93
N LEU A 108 7.83 -2.86 -1.02
CA LEU A 108 7.69 -3.67 0.19
C LEU A 108 6.32 -4.35 0.15
N VAL A 109 6.28 -5.65 0.46
CA VAL A 109 5.02 -6.41 0.51
C VAL A 109 5.01 -7.18 1.82
N THR A 110 3.99 -6.94 2.63
CA THR A 110 3.74 -7.77 3.81
C THR A 110 2.99 -9.02 3.38
N ILE A 111 3.51 -10.19 3.76
CA ILE A 111 2.89 -11.48 3.53
C ILE A 111 2.32 -11.96 4.86
N HIS A 112 1.00 -12.15 4.93
CA HIS A 112 0.31 -12.60 6.15
C HIS A 112 0.36 -14.11 6.33
N ASP A 113 0.28 -14.84 5.23
CA ASP A 113 0.31 -16.30 5.22
C ASP A 113 0.84 -16.81 3.87
N LEU A 114 1.22 -18.08 3.87
CA LEU A 114 1.56 -18.84 2.68
C LEU A 114 0.53 -19.94 2.42
N ASN A 115 -0.70 -19.76 2.88
CA ASN A 115 -1.74 -20.80 2.86
C ASN A 115 -2.04 -21.29 1.44
N TYR A 116 -1.86 -20.43 0.43
CA TYR A 116 -2.06 -20.80 -0.96
C TYR A 116 -1.07 -21.88 -1.46
N LEU A 117 0.04 -22.12 -0.77
CA LEU A 117 1.00 -23.18 -1.11
C LEU A 117 0.46 -24.57 -0.77
N TYR A 118 -0.53 -24.67 0.12
CA TYR A 118 -1.07 -25.94 0.62
C TYR A 118 -2.47 -26.19 0.07
N GLY A 119 -2.75 -27.43 -0.34
CA GLY A 119 -4.10 -27.89 -0.71
C GLY A 119 -4.73 -27.24 -1.95
N ARG A 120 -3.96 -26.52 -2.78
CA ARG A 120 -4.44 -25.85 -4.00
C ARG A 120 -3.94 -26.56 -5.26
N PRO A 121 -4.72 -26.59 -6.36
CA PRO A 121 -4.24 -27.07 -7.65
C PRO A 121 -3.00 -26.31 -8.12
N ARG A 122 -2.05 -27.00 -8.77
CA ARG A 122 -0.75 -26.42 -9.22
C ARG A 122 -0.91 -25.12 -10.03
N LEU A 123 -1.95 -25.01 -10.85
CA LEU A 123 -2.27 -23.80 -11.61
C LEU A 123 -2.63 -22.60 -10.73
N SER A 124 -3.34 -22.82 -9.63
CA SER A 124 -3.69 -21.78 -8.65
C SER A 124 -2.44 -21.28 -7.92
N VAL A 125 -1.59 -22.22 -7.49
CA VAL A 125 -0.28 -21.93 -6.88
C VAL A 125 0.59 -21.12 -7.82
N TRP A 126 0.71 -21.54 -9.08
CA TRP A 126 1.47 -20.81 -10.12
C TRP A 126 0.93 -19.39 -10.32
N ARG A 127 -0.38 -19.22 -10.44
CA ARG A 127 -1.01 -17.91 -10.62
C ARG A 127 -0.75 -16.99 -9.42
N HIS A 128 -0.81 -17.52 -8.20
CA HIS A 128 -0.53 -16.75 -6.99
C HIS A 128 0.95 -16.38 -6.90
N ASN A 129 1.86 -17.33 -7.14
CA ASN A 129 3.31 -17.08 -7.20
C ASN A 129 3.66 -16.02 -8.25
N ARG A 130 3.08 -16.10 -9.45
CA ARG A 130 3.30 -15.10 -10.51
C ARG A 130 2.88 -13.70 -10.06
N ARG A 131 1.77 -13.58 -9.33
CA ARG A 131 1.29 -12.30 -8.79
C ARG A 131 2.20 -11.77 -7.69
N LEU A 132 2.58 -12.61 -6.73
CA LEU A 132 3.49 -12.24 -5.65
C LEU A 132 4.84 -11.78 -6.21
N ARG A 133 5.41 -12.52 -7.17
CA ARG A 133 6.63 -12.11 -7.89
C ARG A 133 6.47 -10.79 -8.64
N ALA A 134 5.30 -10.51 -9.22
CA ALA A 134 5.05 -9.23 -9.87
C ALA A 134 4.96 -8.06 -8.86
N LEU A 135 4.53 -8.32 -7.62
CA LEU A 135 4.53 -7.33 -6.54
C LEU A 135 5.94 -7.07 -6.00
N LEU A 136 6.78 -8.11 -5.90
CA LEU A 136 8.15 -8.06 -5.41
C LEU A 136 9.19 -7.64 -6.47
N GLY A 137 8.89 -7.84 -7.75
CA GLY A 137 9.79 -7.54 -8.86
C GLY A 137 10.13 -6.06 -8.91
N ARG A 138 11.35 -5.70 -9.29
CA ARG A 138 11.82 -4.31 -9.35
C ARG A 138 11.23 -3.57 -10.56
#